data_AF-A0AAV8X1F8-F1
#
_entry.id   AF-A0AAV8X1F8-F1
#
_cell.length_a   1.000
_cell.length_b   1.000
_cell.length_c   1.000
_cell.angle_alpha   90.00
_cell.angle_beta   90.00
_cell.angle_gamma   90.00
#
_symmetry.space_group_name_H-M   'P 1'
#
loop_
_entity.id
_entity.type
_entity.pdbx_description
1 polymer ?
#
loop_
_entity_poly.entity_id
_entity_poly.type
_entity_poly.pdbx_seq_one_letter_code
_entity_poly.pdbx_strand_id
1 'polypeptide(L)'
;MYSKASVDVKSIGSTYILIGKLYEEQAKIDWLPLFDKLYIYKGITSSLPDILNLQKLSEQKKRECERNSMQQSTLADVRKRADVLTYTVFAELNHFQNERDTDLKLTMKSFLQEQLNFYKNIVCKLEDTLRQFD
;
A
#
# COMPACT_ATOMS: atom_id res chain seq x y z
N MET A 1 -50.06 25.66 2.08
CA MET A 1 -49.79 24.21 1.95
C MET A 1 -48.90 24.05 0.72
N TYR A 2 -47.69 23.49 0.84
CA TYR A 2 -46.80 23.33 -0.32
C TYR A 2 -47.38 22.29 -1.30
N SER A 3 -47.17 22.49 -2.60
CA SER A 3 -47.52 21.49 -3.63
C SER A 3 -46.72 20.20 -3.42
N LYS A 4 -47.31 19.04 -3.72
CA LYS A 4 -46.64 17.72 -3.63
C LYS A 4 -45.29 17.72 -4.36
N ALA A 5 -45.26 18.29 -5.57
CA ALA A 5 -44.03 18.44 -6.36
C ALA A 5 -42.93 19.24 -5.64
N SER A 6 -43.28 20.24 -4.82
CA SER A 6 -42.30 21.00 -4.04
C SER A 6 -41.71 20.19 -2.88
N VAL A 7 -42.47 19.26 -2.32
CA VAL A 7 -42.01 18.34 -1.26
C VAL A 7 -41.09 17.29 -1.87
N ASP A 8 -41.48 16.74 -3.01
CA ASP A 8 -40.73 15.74 -3.77
C ASP A 8 -39.33 16.23 -4.18
N VAL A 9 -39.25 17.44 -4.75
CA VAL A 9 -37.96 18.07 -5.12
C VAL A 9 -37.08 18.29 -3.89
N LYS A 10 -37.68 18.70 -2.76
CA LYS A 10 -36.95 18.90 -1.50
C LYS A 10 -36.42 17.57 -0.95
N SER A 11 -37.17 16.47 -1.11
CA SER A 11 -36.74 15.14 -0.70
C SER A 11 -35.52 14.69 -1.50
N ILE A 12 -35.60 14.77 -2.84
CA ILE A 12 -34.47 14.45 -3.74
C ILE A 12 -33.23 15.29 -3.38
N GLY A 13 -33.40 16.61 -3.20
CA GLY A 13 -32.29 17.50 -2.83
C GLY A 13 -31.65 17.10 -1.48
N SER A 14 -32.48 16.74 -0.49
CA SER A 14 -31.99 16.27 0.81
C SER A 14 -31.20 14.98 0.70
N THR A 15 -31.63 14.04 -0.14
CA THR A 15 -30.91 12.79 -0.41
C THR A 15 -29.54 13.03 -1.04
N TYR A 16 -29.44 13.93 -2.03
CA TYR A 16 -28.14 14.26 -2.62
C TYR A 16 -27.22 15.02 -1.67
N ILE A 17 -27.75 15.84 -0.76
CA ILE A 17 -26.95 16.44 0.33
C ILE A 17 -26.39 15.35 1.25
N LEU A 18 -27.19 14.33 1.60
CA LEU A 18 -26.72 13.19 2.39
C LEU A 18 -25.64 12.40 1.65
N ILE A 19 -25.82 12.13 0.35
CA ILE A 19 -24.80 11.47 -0.47
C ILE A 19 -23.51 12.30 -0.49
N GLY A 20 -23.59 13.63 -0.63
CA GLY A 20 -22.43 14.51 -0.53
C GLY A 20 -21.65 14.33 0.77
N LYS A 21 -22.35 14.24 1.91
CA LYS A 21 -21.72 13.96 3.22
C LYS A 21 -21.09 12.56 3.29
N LEU A 22 -21.70 11.56 2.63
CA LEU A 22 -21.09 10.23 2.54
C LEU A 22 -19.75 10.29 1.79
N TYR A 23 -19.67 11.04 0.68
CA TYR A 23 -18.43 11.24 -0.07
C TYR A 23 -17.35 11.95 0.76
N GLU A 24 -17.73 12.94 1.57
CA GLU A 24 -16.81 13.68 2.44
C GLU A 24 -16.10 12.77 3.46
N GLU A 25 -16.82 11.81 4.02
CA GLU A 25 -16.27 10.87 5.02
C GLU A 25 -15.59 9.65 4.40
N GLN A 26 -15.95 9.28 3.16
CA GLN A 26 -15.52 8.02 2.55
C GLN A 26 -14.00 7.89 2.43
N ALA A 27 -13.30 8.96 2.06
CA ALA A 27 -11.85 8.91 1.79
C ALA A 27 -11.02 8.43 2.99
N LYS A 28 -11.51 8.64 4.23
CA LYS A 28 -10.85 8.18 5.46
C LYS A 28 -10.92 6.66 5.64
N ILE A 29 -11.89 6.01 5.00
CA ILE A 29 -12.21 4.59 5.18
C ILE A 29 -11.43 3.72 4.20
N ASP A 30 -11.26 4.17 2.96
CA ASP A 30 -10.67 3.37 1.89
C ASP A 30 -9.35 3.92 1.36
N TRP A 31 -9.32 5.18 0.92
CA TRP A 31 -8.17 5.81 0.29
C TRP A 31 -7.04 6.05 1.28
N LEU A 32 -7.36 6.52 2.48
CA LEU A 32 -6.34 6.80 3.49
C LEU A 32 -5.58 5.53 3.91
N PRO A 33 -6.22 4.40 4.28
CA PRO A 33 -5.50 3.15 4.58
C PRO A 33 -4.67 2.62 3.40
N LEU A 34 -5.17 2.75 2.16
CA LEU A 34 -4.41 2.38 0.97
C LEU A 34 -3.15 3.24 0.81
N PHE A 35 -3.31 4.56 0.96
CA PHE A 35 -2.22 5.51 0.86
C PHE A 35 -1.17 5.28 1.95
N ASP A 36 -1.57 5.05 3.19
CA ASP A 36 -0.67 4.78 4.31
C ASP A 36 0.20 3.56 4.05
N LYS A 37 -0.40 2.47 3.56
CA LYS A 37 0.35 1.27 3.17
C LYS A 37 1.33 1.55 2.04
N LEU A 38 0.90 2.24 0.98
CA LEU A 38 1.81 2.63 -0.12
C LEU A 38 2.95 3.53 0.37
N TYR A 39 2.69 4.42 1.33
CA TYR A 39 3.68 5.32 1.90
C TYR A 39 4.74 4.56 2.72
N ILE A 40 4.34 3.54 3.48
CA ILE A 40 5.27 2.64 4.18
C ILE A 40 6.20 1.93 3.18
N TYR A 41 5.62 1.35 2.12
CA TYR A 41 6.42 0.66 1.09
C TYR A 41 7.34 1.61 0.32
N LYS A 42 6.93 2.87 0.10
CA LYS A 42 7.82 3.93 -0.43
C LYS A 42 9.01 4.16 0.51
N GLY A 43 8.78 4.19 1.82
CA GLY A 43 9.84 4.31 2.82
C GLY A 43 10.82 3.13 2.77
N ILE A 44 10.32 1.90 2.81
CA ILE A 44 11.16 0.69 2.77
C ILE A 44 11.98 0.64 1.48
N THR A 45 11.33 0.87 0.33
CA THR A 45 12.01 0.81 -0.98
C THR A 45 13.04 1.91 -1.18
N SER A 46 12.91 3.05 -0.49
CA SER A 46 13.91 4.12 -0.53
C SER A 46 15.28 3.70 0.03
N SER A 47 15.33 2.69 0.91
CA SER A 47 16.57 2.17 1.52
C SER A 47 17.24 1.07 0.69
N LEU A 48 16.54 0.45 -0.27
CA LEU A 48 17.08 -0.66 -1.07
C LEU A 48 18.30 -0.29 -1.92
N PRO A 49 18.38 0.89 -2.58
CA PRO A 49 19.57 1.27 -3.35
C PRO A 49 20.85 1.24 -2.52
N ASP A 50 20.79 1.74 -1.28
CA ASP A 50 21.96 1.80 -0.39
C ASP A 50 22.39 0.40 0.08
N ILE A 51 21.41 -0.46 0.42
CA ILE A 51 21.66 -1.87 0.81
C ILE A 51 22.33 -2.62 -0.35
N LEU A 52 21.81 -2.48 -1.57
CA LEU A 52 22.37 -3.12 -2.76
C LEU A 52 23.75 -2.57 -3.12
N ASN A 53 23.96 -1.27 -2.94
CA ASN A 53 25.26 -0.66 -3.15
C ASN A 53 26.31 -1.19 -2.16
N LEU A 54 25.94 -1.35 -0.88
CA LEU A 54 26.82 -1.93 0.12
C LEU A 54 27.23 -3.38 -0.21
N GLN A 55 26.26 -4.20 -0.65
CA GLN A 55 26.52 -5.57 -1.11
C GLN A 55 27.48 -5.58 -2.30
N LYS A 56 27.24 -4.71 -3.29
CA LYS A 56 28.11 -4.56 -4.46
C LYS A 56 29.54 -4.18 -4.09
N LEU A 57 29.70 -3.21 -3.17
CA LEU A 57 31.02 -2.79 -2.70
C LEU A 57 31.74 -3.91 -1.94
N SER A 58 31.01 -4.71 -1.16
CA SER A 58 31.57 -5.87 -0.47
C SER A 58 32.13 -6.91 -1.45
N GLU A 59 31.38 -7.22 -2.52
CA GLU A 59 31.83 -8.15 -3.56
C GLU A 59 33.02 -7.60 -4.37
N GLN A 60 33.03 -6.28 -4.64
CA GLN A 60 34.20 -5.64 -5.24
C GLN A 60 35.44 -5.78 -4.34
N LYS A 61 35.29 -5.56 -3.03
CA LYS A 61 36.40 -5.69 -2.08
C LYS A 61 36.91 -7.11 -1.96
N LYS A 62 36.01 -8.10 -1.95
CA LYS A 62 36.37 -9.53 -1.99
C LYS A 62 37.26 -9.84 -3.20
N ARG A 63 36.87 -9.40 -4.40
CA ARG A 63 37.64 -9.61 -5.64
C ARG A 63 39.00 -8.89 -5.62
N GLU A 64 39.08 -7.71 -5.02
CA GLU A 64 40.33 -6.96 -4.86
C GLU A 64 41.31 -7.72 -3.95
N CYS A 65 40.85 -8.20 -2.79
CA CYS A 65 41.66 -8.99 -1.87
C CYS A 65 42.17 -10.31 -2.49
N GLU A 66 41.36 -10.94 -3.34
CA GLU A 66 41.76 -12.14 -4.11
C GLU A 66 42.87 -11.88 -5.12
N ARG A 67 42.94 -10.67 -5.70
CA ARG A 67 43.99 -10.29 -6.63
C ARG A 67 45.30 -9.89 -5.94
N ASN A 68 45.21 -9.36 -4.73
CA ASN A 68 46.36 -8.78 -4.01
C ASN A 68 47.19 -9.81 -3.19
N SER A 69 46.98 -11.12 -3.39
CA SER A 69 47.75 -12.19 -2.72
C SER A 69 47.85 -12.03 -1.19
N MET A 70 46.75 -11.63 -0.55
CA MET A 70 46.70 -11.50 0.92
C MET A 70 46.94 -12.85 1.62
N GLN A 71 47.34 -12.82 2.90
CA GLN A 71 47.43 -14.02 3.74
C GLN A 71 46.11 -14.82 3.68
N GLN A 72 46.24 -16.13 3.53
CA GLN A 72 45.13 -17.04 3.27
C GLN A 72 44.04 -17.00 4.36
N SER A 73 44.43 -16.78 5.62
CA SER A 73 43.52 -16.59 6.76
C SER A 73 42.65 -15.34 6.59
N THR A 74 43.27 -14.19 6.33
CA THR A 74 42.58 -12.92 6.09
C THR A 74 41.64 -12.99 4.88
N LEU A 75 42.08 -13.68 3.82
CA LEU A 75 41.28 -13.89 2.63
C LEU A 75 40.01 -14.71 2.92
N ALA A 76 40.13 -15.78 3.72
CA ALA A 76 39.00 -16.61 4.12
C ALA A 76 37.97 -15.81 4.94
N ASP A 77 38.42 -14.94 5.83
CA ASP A 77 37.55 -14.08 6.63
C ASP A 77 36.80 -13.06 5.76
N VAL A 78 37.49 -12.42 4.81
CA VAL A 78 36.86 -11.47 3.86
C VAL A 78 35.78 -12.17 3.03
N ARG A 79 36.06 -13.37 2.50
CA ARG A 79 35.08 -14.17 1.75
C ARG A 79 33.87 -14.50 2.60
N LYS A 80 34.08 -15.01 3.81
CA LYS A 80 33.00 -15.36 4.73
C LYS A 80 32.10 -14.17 5.03
N ARG A 81 32.67 -12.98 5.28
CA ARG A 81 31.88 -11.77 5.57
C ARG A 81 31.09 -11.29 4.34
N ALA A 82 31.68 -11.31 3.16
CA ALA A 82 30.99 -10.96 1.92
C ALA A 82 29.85 -11.93 1.59
N ASP A 83 30.08 -13.23 1.78
CA ASP A 83 29.04 -14.26 1.57
C ASP A 83 27.89 -14.09 2.58
N VAL A 84 28.20 -13.85 3.87
CA VAL A 84 27.17 -13.55 4.89
C VAL A 84 26.35 -12.32 4.48
N LEU A 85 26.99 -11.24 4.03
CA LEU A 85 26.27 -10.05 3.58
C LEU A 85 25.36 -10.35 2.39
N THR A 86 25.85 -11.08 1.39
CA THR A 86 25.07 -11.48 0.21
C THR A 86 23.85 -12.33 0.59
N TYR A 87 24.02 -13.34 1.46
CA TYR A 87 22.89 -14.17 1.91
C TYR A 87 21.89 -13.39 2.76
N THR A 88 22.35 -12.46 3.61
CA THR A 88 21.46 -11.57 4.37
C THR A 88 20.62 -10.71 3.43
N VAL A 89 21.23 -10.12 2.40
CA VAL A 89 20.49 -9.32 1.41
C VAL A 89 19.46 -10.16 0.66
N PHE A 90 19.79 -11.40 0.29
CA PHE A 90 18.82 -12.30 -0.35
C PHE A 90 17.67 -12.69 0.58
N ALA A 91 17.95 -12.97 1.85
CA ALA A 91 16.92 -13.25 2.84
C ALA A 91 15.98 -12.05 3.02
N GLU A 92 16.53 -10.84 3.11
CA GLU A 92 15.76 -9.60 3.25
C GLU A 92 14.89 -9.32 2.02
N LEU A 93 15.43 -9.48 0.81
CA LEU A 93 14.67 -9.29 -0.43
C LEU A 93 13.52 -10.29 -0.55
N ASN A 94 13.75 -11.54 -0.14
CA ASN A 94 12.70 -12.57 -0.14
C ASN A 94 11.62 -12.24 0.89
N HIS A 95 12.01 -11.87 2.12
CA HIS A 95 11.07 -11.43 3.15
C HIS A 95 10.24 -10.24 2.67
N PHE A 96 10.89 -9.21 2.13
CA PHE A 96 10.25 -8.03 1.56
C PHE A 96 9.22 -8.38 0.48
N GLN A 97 9.55 -9.30 -0.44
CA GLN A 97 8.62 -9.73 -1.49
C GLN A 97 7.38 -10.42 -0.92
N ASN A 98 7.56 -11.34 0.03
CA ASN A 98 6.45 -12.07 0.65
C ASN A 98 5.52 -11.14 1.44
N GLU A 99 6.08 -10.22 2.22
CA GLU A 99 5.31 -9.23 2.99
C GLU A 99 4.57 -8.28 2.05
N ARG A 100 5.26 -7.74 1.03
CA ARG A 100 4.67 -6.84 0.03
C ARG A 100 3.46 -7.46 -0.65
N ASP A 101 3.58 -8.68 -1.12
CA ASP A 101 2.53 -9.34 -1.88
C ASP A 101 1.32 -9.64 -0.98
N THR A 102 1.56 -10.01 0.28
CA THR A 102 0.49 -10.25 1.27
C THR A 102 -0.21 -8.95 1.64
N ASP A 103 0.54 -7.94 2.06
CA ASP A 103 0.01 -6.66 2.52
C ASP A 103 -0.76 -5.93 1.43
N LEU A 104 -0.15 -5.73 0.26
CA LEU A 104 -0.79 -4.96 -0.82
C LEU A 104 -2.06 -5.66 -1.30
N LYS A 105 -2.05 -6.99 -1.37
CA LYS A 105 -3.25 -7.77 -1.70
C LYS A 105 -4.36 -7.55 -0.68
N LEU A 106 -4.06 -7.62 0.61
CA LEU A 106 -5.04 -7.41 1.67
C LEU A 106 -5.58 -5.97 1.67
N THR A 107 -4.71 -4.98 1.50
CA THR A 107 -5.10 -3.56 1.45
C THR A 107 -5.94 -3.24 0.23
N MET A 108 -5.57 -3.72 -0.97
CA MET A 108 -6.38 -3.54 -2.18
C MET A 108 -7.73 -4.23 -2.07
N LYS A 109 -7.77 -5.42 -1.46
CA LYS A 109 -9.03 -6.12 -1.19
C LYS A 109 -9.92 -5.28 -0.25
N SER A 110 -9.38 -4.79 0.86
CA SER A 110 -10.12 -3.96 1.81
C SER A 110 -10.65 -2.70 1.13
N PHE A 111 -9.82 -2.01 0.34
CA PHE A 111 -10.23 -0.84 -0.43
C PHE A 111 -11.45 -1.12 -1.31
N LEU A 112 -11.43 -2.21 -2.08
CA LEU A 112 -12.55 -2.59 -2.94
C LEU A 112 -13.81 -2.98 -2.16
N GLN A 113 -13.66 -3.62 -1.01
CA GLN A 113 -14.79 -3.96 -0.13
C GLN A 113 -15.47 -2.70 0.40
N GLU A 114 -14.69 -1.71 0.84
CA GLU A 114 -15.23 -0.44 1.34
C GLU A 114 -15.86 0.40 0.23
N GLN A 115 -15.24 0.46 -0.96
CA GLN A 115 -15.86 1.08 -2.14
C GLN A 115 -17.19 0.41 -2.51
N LEU A 116 -17.27 -0.92 -2.48
CA LEU A 116 -18.51 -1.65 -2.75
C LEU A 116 -19.59 -1.31 -1.71
N ASN A 117 -19.24 -1.31 -0.43
CA ASN A 117 -20.16 -0.97 0.66
C ASN A 117 -20.67 0.46 0.53
N PHE A 118 -19.79 1.39 0.17
CA PHE A 118 -20.12 2.79 -0.08
C PHE A 118 -21.15 2.97 -1.20
N TYR A 119 -20.92 2.38 -2.39
CA TYR A 119 -21.87 2.50 -3.50
C TYR A 119 -23.19 1.79 -3.20
N LYS A 120 -23.18 0.65 -2.49
CA LYS A 120 -24.41 0.02 -2.01
C LYS A 120 -25.20 0.94 -1.09
N ASN A 121 -24.53 1.64 -0.17
CA ASN A 121 -25.20 2.59 0.71
C ASN A 121 -25.82 3.76 -0.08
N ILE A 122 -25.13 4.29 -1.09
CA ILE A 122 -25.69 5.30 -2.01
C ILE A 122 -26.95 4.78 -2.70
N VAL A 123 -26.91 3.55 -3.25
CA VAL A 123 -28.07 2.92 -3.89
C VAL A 123 -29.23 2.84 -2.90
N CYS A 124 -29.01 2.39 -1.66
CA CYS A 124 -30.07 2.37 -0.64
C CYS A 124 -30.68 3.76 -0.38
N LYS A 125 -29.88 4.83 -0.32
CA LYS A 125 -30.42 6.21 -0.15
C LYS A 125 -31.31 6.63 -1.32
N LEU A 126 -30.93 6.26 -2.54
CA LEU A 126 -31.72 6.55 -3.72
C LEU A 126 -33.01 5.72 -3.75
N GLU A 127 -32.95 4.43 -3.42
CA GLU A 127 -34.12 3.56 -3.32
C GLU A 127 -35.12 4.05 -2.26
N ASP A 128 -34.64 4.41 -1.07
CA ASP A 128 -35.49 4.94 0.00
C ASP A 128 -36.19 6.25 -0.41
N THR A 129 -35.55 7.06 -1.25
CA THR A 129 -36.15 8.28 -1.79
C THR A 129 -37.15 7.96 -2.89
N LEU A 130 -36.82 7.01 -3.77
CA LEU A 130 -37.67 6.58 -4.87
C LEU A 130 -39.00 6.01 -4.37
N ARG A 131 -38.99 5.20 -3.30
CA ARG A 131 -40.20 4.64 -2.67
C ARG A 131 -41.18 5.68 -2.13
N GLN A 132 -40.79 6.95 -2.00
CA GLN A 132 -41.69 8.03 -1.59
C GLN A 132 -42.61 8.50 -2.73
N PHE A 133 -42.30 8.09 -3.96
CA PHE A 133 -43.05 8.40 -5.17
C PHE A 133 -44.03 7.29 -5.59
N ASP A 134 -43.90 6.12 -4.97
CA ASP A 134 -44.85 5.00 -5.08
C ASP A 134 -46.08 5.27 -4.19
#